data_AF-A0A436BYZ2-F1
#
_entry.id   AF-A0A436BYZ2-F1
#
_cell.length_a   1.000
_cell.length_b   1.000
_cell.length_c   1.000
_cell.angle_alpha   90.00
_cell.angle_beta   90.00
_cell.angle_gamma   90.00
#
_symmetry.space_group_name_H-M   'P 1'
#
loop_
_entity.id
_entity.type
_entity.pdbx_description
1 polymer ?
#
loop_
_entity_poly.entity_id
_entity_poly.type
_entity_poly.pdbx_seq_one_letter_code
_entity_poly.pdbx_strand_id
1 'polypeptide(L)' 'DLPFVLWDERLSTVAAERTLIEMDFSRRKRAGKIDSAAAAFILQGVLDRLQSLHASARTEPDPPSAV' A
#
# COMPACT_ATOMS: atom_id res chain seq x y z
N ASP A 1 -13.25 15.57 -12.55
CA ASP A 1 -12.00 14.82 -12.56
C ASP A 1 -11.63 14.37 -11.17
N LEU A 2 -11.13 13.13 -11.05
CA LEU A 2 -10.57 12.60 -9.82
C LEU A 2 -9.06 12.49 -10.00
N PRO A 3 -8.24 12.94 -9.04
CA PRO A 3 -6.79 12.75 -9.13
C PRO A 3 -6.46 11.26 -9.14
N PHE A 4 -5.52 10.87 -10.00
CA PHE A 4 -5.00 9.51 -10.08
C PHE A 4 -3.47 9.54 -10.08
N VAL A 5 -2.89 8.44 -9.62
CA VAL A 5 -1.44 8.20 -9.62
C VAL A 5 -1.16 6.82 -10.17
N LEU A 6 0.01 6.66 -10.78
CA LEU A 6 0.49 5.34 -11.20
C LEU A 6 1.29 4.71 -10.07
N TRP A 7 1.08 3.41 -9.86
CA TRP A 7 1.73 2.62 -8.83
C TRP A 7 2.24 1.30 -9.42
N ASP A 8 3.40 0.83 -8.96
CA ASP A 8 3.92 -0.49 -9.34
C ASP A 8 3.32 -1.57 -8.43
N GLU A 9 2.47 -2.44 -9.00
CA GLU A 9 1.75 -3.49 -8.28
C GLU A 9 2.52 -4.80 -8.13
N ARG A 10 3.77 -4.88 -8.62
CA ARG A 10 4.55 -6.12 -8.63
C ARG A 10 4.60 -6.79 -7.24
N LEU A 11 4.63 -8.12 -7.27
CA LEU A 11 4.67 -9.00 -6.09
C LEU A 11 3.41 -8.99 -5.20
N SER A 12 2.41 -8.14 -5.45
CA SER A 12 1.15 -8.10 -4.69
C SER A 12 0.44 -9.45 -4.62
N THR A 13 0.37 -10.19 -5.73
CA THR A 13 -0.20 -11.55 -5.77
C THR A 13 0.58 -12.55 -4.94
N VAL A 14 1.92 -12.45 -4.93
CA VAL A 14 2.79 -13.35 -4.15
C VAL A 14 2.63 -13.06 -2.65
N ALA A 15 2.56 -11.79 -2.26
CA ALA A 15 2.29 -11.39 -0.89
C ALA A 15 0.90 -11.85 -0.43
N ALA A 16 -0.13 -11.63 -1.25
CA ALA A 16 -1.49 -12.08 -0.99
C ALA A 16 -1.60 -13.59 -0.79
N GLU A 17 -1.01 -14.40 -1.68
CA GLU A 17 -1.03 -15.86 -1.56
C GLU A 17 -0.31 -16.33 -0.30
N ARG A 18 0.84 -15.74 0.05
CA ARG A 18 1.59 -16.08 1.28
C ARG A 18 0.79 -15.76 2.53
N THR A 19 0.21 -14.57 2.63
CA THR A 19 -0.63 -14.17 3.77
C THR A 19 -1.84 -15.08 3.92
N LEU A 20 -2.52 -15.42 2.82
CA LEU A 20 -3.68 -16.32 2.88
C LEU A 20 -3.28 -17.75 3.27
N ILE A 21 -2.09 -18.22 2.88
CA ILE A 21 -1.55 -19.49 3.36
C ILE A 21 -1.26 -19.43 4.86
N GLU A 22 -0.62 -18.35 5.34
CA GLU A 22 -0.31 -18.13 6.76
C GLU A 22 -1.57 -18.05 7.63
N MET A 23 -2.70 -17.62 7.06
CA MET A 23 -4.01 -17.61 7.72
C MET A 23 -4.76 -18.96 7.62
N ASP A 24 -4.11 -20.03 7.16
CA ASP A 24 -4.69 -21.38 6.99
C ASP A 24 -5.89 -21.44 6.02
N PHE A 25 -5.92 -20.57 5.00
CA PHE A 25 -6.98 -20.66 3.99
C PHE A 25 -6.70 -21.84 3.07
N SER A 26 -7.69 -22.73 2.92
CA SER A 26 -7.63 -23.80 1.92
C SER A 26 -7.53 -23.21 0.49
N ARG A 27 -6.94 -23.94 -0.45
CA ARG A 27 -6.78 -23.50 -1.86
C ARG A 27 -8.09 -22.95 -2.46
N ARG A 28 -9.22 -23.60 -2.17
CA ARG A 28 -10.55 -23.17 -2.63
C ARG A 28 -10.97 -21.82 -2.03
N LYS A 29 -10.71 -21.61 -0.74
CA LYS A 29 -11.00 -20.32 -0.08
C LYS A 29 -10.08 -19.21 -0.59
N ARG A 30 -8.81 -19.52 -0.88
CA ARG A 30 -7.84 -18.55 -1.43
C ARG A 30 -8.24 -18.05 -2.81
N ALA A 31 -8.67 -18.94 -3.69
CA ALA A 31 -9.13 -18.56 -5.03
C ALA A 31 -10.26 -17.51 -4.99
N GLY A 32 -11.11 -17.51 -3.97
CA GLY A 32 -12.17 -16.51 -3.80
C GLY A 32 -11.76 -15.21 -3.09
N LYS A 33 -10.52 -15.10 -2.61
CA LYS A 33 -10.05 -13.96 -1.79
C LYS A 33 -8.74 -13.32 -2.28
N ILE A 34 -8.02 -13.98 -3.17
CA ILE A 34 -6.69 -13.55 -3.62
C ILE A 34 -6.69 -12.16 -4.25
N ASP A 35 -7.67 -11.85 -5.10
CA ASP A 35 -7.74 -10.53 -5.77
C ASP A 35 -7.95 -9.40 -4.77
N SER A 36 -8.87 -9.59 -3.81
CA SER A 36 -9.11 -8.60 -2.76
C SER A 36 -7.91 -8.40 -1.84
N ALA A 37 -7.17 -9.48 -1.56
CA ALA A 37 -5.96 -9.42 -0.76
C ALA A 37 -4.83 -8.71 -1.53
N ALA A 38 -4.66 -8.99 -2.82
CA ALA A 38 -3.69 -8.31 -3.67
C ALA A 38 -4.00 -6.81 -3.80
N ALA A 39 -5.28 -6.44 -3.98
CA ALA A 39 -5.72 -5.05 -3.98
C ALA A 39 -5.41 -4.32 -2.66
N ALA A 40 -5.58 -5.01 -1.53
CA ALA A 40 -5.20 -4.46 -0.22
C ALA A 40 -3.68 -4.22 -0.13
N PHE A 41 -2.85 -5.14 -0.64
CA PHE A 41 -1.39 -4.95 -0.68
C PHE A 41 -0.98 -3.76 -1.55
N ILE A 42 -1.58 -3.58 -2.73
CA ILE A 42 -1.34 -2.42 -3.60
C ILE A 42 -1.69 -1.13 -2.85
N LEU A 43 -2.89 -1.07 -2.26
CA LEU A 43 -3.35 0.10 -1.53
C LEU A 43 -2.46 0.42 -0.32
N GLN A 44 -2.06 -0.59 0.45
CA GLN A 44 -1.16 -0.39 1.60
C GLN A 44 0.18 0.20 1.16
N GLY A 45 0.78 -0.30 0.07
CA GLY A 45 2.02 0.27 -0.46
C GLY A 45 1.88 1.75 -0.82
N VAL A 46 0.76 2.14 -1.44
CA VAL A 46 0.45 3.55 -1.75
C VAL A 46 0.31 4.37 -0.46
N LEU A 47 -0.47 3.89 0.51
CA LEU A 47 -0.71 4.60 1.77
C LEU A 47 0.57 4.80 2.57
N ASP A 48 1.41 3.78 2.66
CA ASP A 48 2.72 3.84 3.32
C ASP A 48 3.61 4.90 2.65
N ARG A 49 3.62 4.95 1.31
CA ARG A 49 4.35 5.98 0.57
C ARG A 49 3.81 7.38 0.86
N LEU A 50 2.51 7.58 0.82
CA LEU A 50 1.89 8.87 1.13
C LEU A 50 2.22 9.30 2.56
N GLN A 51 2.22 8.38 3.52
CA GLN A 51 2.60 8.64 4.90
C GLN A 51 4.07 9.06 5.02
N SER A 52 4.99 8.37 4.34
CA SER A 52 6.41 8.74 4.32
C SER A 52 6.64 10.15 3.74
N LEU A 53 5.99 10.47 2.62
CA LEU A 53 6.10 11.79 1.97
C LEU A 53 5.57 12.91 2.88
N HIS A 54 4.44 12.66 3.54
CA HIS A 54 3.86 13.60 4.50
C HIS A 54 4.76 13.81 5.72
N ALA A 55 5.42 12.76 6.21
CA ALA A 55 6.40 12.89 7.30
C ALA A 55 7.62 13.72 6.89
N SER A 56 8.17 13.50 5.69
CA SER A 56 9.29 14.28 5.16
C SER A 56 8.95 15.77 5.03
N ALA A 57 7.76 16.11 4.55
CA ALA A 57 7.30 17.50 4.41
C ALA A 57 7.16 18.24 5.75
N ARG A 58 6.87 17.53 6.85
CA ARG A 58 6.78 18.15 8.19
C ARG A 58 8.13 18.36 8.88
N THR A 59 9.20 17.79 8.33
CA THR A 59 10.54 17.85 8.94
C THR A 59 11.39 18.99 8.36
N GLU A 60 10.90 19.69 7.33
CA GLU A 60 11.48 20.98 6.94
C GLU A 60 11.18 22.01 8.04
N PRO A 61 12.21 22.64 8.64
CA PRO A 61 11.97 23.75 9.55
C PRO A 61 11.33 24.90 8.77
N ASP A 62 10.34 25.56 9.38
CA ASP A 62 9.79 26.80 8.83
C ASP A 62 10.96 27.73 8.45
N PRO A 63 10.96 28.33 7.23
CA PRO A 63 11.94 29.34 6.90
C PRO A 63 11.87 30.42 7.99
N PRO A 64 13.02 30.94 8.48
CA PRO A 64 13.01 31.93 9.53
C PRO A 64 12.11 33.08 9.09
N SER A 65 11.05 33.32 9.87
CA SER A 65 10.10 34.40 9.62
C SER A 65 10.91 35.68 9.56
N ALA A 66 11.02 36.25 8.36
CA ALA A 66 11.82 37.44 8.11
C ALA A 66 11.25 38.58 8.97
N VAL A 67 12.04 38.99 9.96
CA VAL A 67 11.80 40.16 10.82
C VAL A 67 12.10 41.42 10.03
#